data_AF-A0A4Z0NFT0-F1
#
_entry.id   AF-A0A4Z0NFT0-F1
#
_cell.length_a   1.000
_cell.length_b   1.000
_cell.length_c   1.000
_cell.angle_alpha   90.00
_cell.angle_beta   90.00
_cell.angle_gamma   90.00
#
_symmetry.space_group_name_H-M   'P 1'
#
loop_
_entity.id
_entity.type
_entity.pdbx_description
1 polymer ?
#
loop_
_entity_poly.entity_id
_entity_poly.type
_entity_poly.pdbx_seq_one_letter_code
_entity_poly.pdbx_strand_id
1 'polypeptide(L)'
;MPRDRWLTRDPSSRWLTFLGAVTAGAEQGMRDHDRWMLARQVLQAKVRGRRANSSLPRLIDLVLARPLVSTTTIADELGVTPRAAQTLVAELGLRELTGRGRYRAWGIL
;
A
#
# COMPACT_ATOMS: atom_id res chain seq x y z
N MET A 1 1.33 19.40 -12.40
CA MET A 1 2.16 20.55 -12.79
C MET A 1 2.30 20.57 -14.31
N PRO A 2 2.01 21.69 -15.00
CA PRO A 2 2.19 21.79 -16.46
C PRO A 2 3.66 21.60 -16.86
N ARG A 3 3.92 20.87 -17.94
CA ARG A 3 5.27 20.48 -18.38
C ARG A 3 6.12 21.68 -18.87
N ASP A 4 5.48 22.79 -19.22
CA ASP A 4 6.16 23.90 -19.91
C ASP A 4 7.05 24.78 -19.01
N ARG A 5 6.90 24.70 -17.68
CA ARG A 5 7.70 25.50 -16.73
C ARG A 5 9.15 25.05 -16.58
N TRP A 6 9.48 23.82 -16.97
CA TRP A 6 10.84 23.30 -16.91
C TRP A 6 11.76 23.92 -17.97
N LEU A 7 11.18 24.55 -19.00
CA LEU A 7 11.89 25.11 -20.15
C LEU A 7 12.29 26.59 -19.95
N THR A 8 12.02 27.16 -18.78
CA THR A 8 12.33 28.57 -18.49
C THR A 8 13.85 28.77 -18.41
N ARG A 9 14.41 29.71 -19.18
CA ARG A 9 15.86 30.02 -19.17
C ARG A 9 16.33 30.72 -17.89
N ASP A 10 15.43 31.39 -17.18
CA ASP A 10 15.76 32.10 -15.94
C ASP A 10 16.04 31.12 -14.78
N PRO A 11 17.25 31.17 -14.15
CA PRO A 11 17.60 30.30 -13.03
C PRO A 11 16.67 30.43 -11.83
N SER A 12 16.17 31.63 -11.52
CA SER A 12 15.33 31.86 -10.35
C SER A 12 13.95 31.17 -10.49
N SER A 13 13.34 31.28 -11.68
CA SER A 13 12.09 30.60 -12.02
C SER A 13 12.22 29.07 -12.00
N ARG A 14 13.40 28.54 -12.39
CA ARG A 14 13.68 27.10 -12.29
C ARG A 14 13.73 26.63 -10.83
N TRP A 15 14.40 27.39 -9.96
CA TRP A 15 14.44 27.08 -8.52
C TRP A 15 13.07 27.13 -7.86
N LEU A 16 12.27 28.16 -8.16
CA LEU A 16 10.90 28.26 -7.65
C LEU A 16 10.03 27.08 -8.13
N THR A 17 10.18 26.66 -9.39
CA THR A 17 9.46 25.49 -9.92
C THR A 17 9.88 24.21 -9.21
N PHE A 18 11.18 24.01 -8.96
CA PHE A 18 11.70 22.86 -8.22
C PHE A 18 11.17 22.83 -6.79
N LEU A 19 11.29 23.93 -6.04
CA LEU A 19 10.79 24.02 -4.67
C LEU A 19 9.28 23.80 -4.61
N GLY A 20 8.52 24.36 -5.55
CA GLY A 20 7.08 24.10 -5.65
C GLY A 20 6.75 22.63 -5.94
N ALA A 21 7.55 21.94 -6.74
CA ALA A 21 7.40 20.50 -6.97
C ALA A 21 7.74 19.67 -5.71
N VAL A 22 8.76 20.06 -4.95
CA VAL A 22 9.12 19.44 -3.66
C VAL A 22 7.98 19.60 -2.66
N THR A 23 7.43 20.81 -2.50
CA THR A 23 6.29 21.08 -1.61
C THR A 23 5.07 20.27 -2.02
N ALA A 24 4.71 20.25 -3.31
CA ALA A 24 3.59 19.47 -3.81
C ALA A 24 3.77 17.96 -3.57
N GLY A 25 5.01 17.45 -3.74
CA GLY A 25 5.36 16.07 -3.41
C GLY A 25 5.22 15.75 -1.94
N ALA A 26 5.67 16.65 -1.05
CA ALA A 26 5.55 16.49 0.40
C ALA A 26 4.08 16.48 0.86
N GLU A 27 3.26 17.40 0.36
CA GLU A 27 1.82 17.44 0.64
C GLU A 27 1.11 16.16 0.19
N GLN A 28 1.44 15.67 -1.01
CA GLN A 28 0.87 14.42 -1.52
C GLN A 28 1.32 13.23 -0.68
N GLY A 29 2.61 13.16 -0.31
CA GLY A 29 3.16 12.11 0.53
C GLY A 29 2.51 12.07 1.92
N MET A 30 2.26 13.24 2.54
CA MET A 30 1.55 13.32 3.83
C MET A 30 0.12 12.76 3.72
N ARG A 31 -0.63 13.15 2.68
CA ARG A 31 -1.99 12.64 2.45
C ARG A 31 -2.00 11.13 2.25
N ASP A 32 -1.05 10.61 1.49
CA ASP A 32 -0.94 9.18 1.27
C ASP A 32 -0.57 8.45 2.57
N HIS A 33 0.36 9.00 3.36
CA HIS A 33 0.70 8.47 4.69
C HIS A 33 -0.52 8.39 5.61
N ASP A 34 -1.33 9.45 5.69
CA ASP A 34 -2.54 9.46 6.53
C ASP A 34 -3.54 8.38 6.10
N ARG A 35 -3.73 8.19 4.78
CA ARG A 35 -4.57 7.10 4.26
C ARG A 35 -4.05 5.74 4.66
N TRP A 36 -2.73 5.50 4.58
CA TRP A 36 -2.11 4.25 5.01
C TRP A 36 -2.24 4.02 6.51
N MET A 37 -2.12 5.08 7.32
CA MET A 37 -2.29 4.98 8.78
C MET A 37 -3.74 4.66 9.17
N LEU A 38 -4.73 5.26 8.50
CA LEU A 38 -6.14 4.92 8.69
C LEU A 38 -6.43 3.46 8.29
N ALA A 39 -5.94 3.04 7.13
CA ALA A 39 -6.05 1.66 6.67
C ALA A 39 -5.45 0.66 7.68
N ARG A 40 -4.23 0.95 8.20
CA ARG A 40 -3.59 0.16 9.26
C ARG A 40 -4.47 0.05 10.50
N GLN A 41 -5.02 1.15 10.99
CA GLN A 41 -5.88 1.15 12.18
C GLN A 41 -7.14 0.30 11.99
N VAL A 42 -7.80 0.42 10.83
CA VAL A 42 -8.99 -0.38 10.49
C VAL A 42 -8.66 -1.87 10.45
N LEU A 43 -7.57 -2.25 9.78
CA LEU A 43 -7.16 -3.65 9.69
C LEU A 43 -6.76 -4.22 11.06
N GLN A 44 -6.00 -3.47 11.85
CA GLN A 44 -5.63 -3.88 13.20
C GLN A 44 -6.87 -4.06 14.09
N ALA A 45 -7.87 -3.19 13.98
CA ALA A 45 -9.12 -3.32 14.71
C ALA A 45 -9.86 -4.62 14.39
N LYS A 46 -9.85 -5.09 13.14
CA LYS A 46 -10.47 -6.38 12.73
C LYS A 46 -9.84 -7.60 13.41
N VAL A 47 -8.58 -7.50 13.84
CA VAL A 47 -7.81 -8.63 14.39
C VAL A 47 -7.61 -8.52 15.91
N ARG A 48 -8.09 -7.43 16.55
CA ARG A 48 -8.08 -7.28 18.01
C ARG A 48 -8.83 -8.46 18.67
N GLY A 49 -8.19 -9.12 19.64
CA GLY A 49 -8.75 -10.27 20.36
C GLY A 49 -8.49 -11.63 19.71
N ARG A 50 -7.84 -11.69 18.54
CA ARG A 50 -7.39 -12.96 17.95
C ARG A 50 -6.08 -13.43 18.60
N ARG A 51 -5.86 -14.75 18.63
CA ARG A 51 -4.64 -15.34 19.23
C ARG A 51 -3.37 -14.79 18.57
N ALA A 52 -2.32 -14.59 19.37
CA ALA A 52 -1.02 -14.08 18.93
C ALA A 52 -0.31 -14.95 17.88
N ASN A 53 -0.67 -16.23 17.77
CA ASN A 53 -0.16 -17.17 16.77
C ASN A 53 -0.95 -17.16 15.44
N SER A 54 -1.87 -16.21 15.26
CA SER A 54 -2.62 -16.06 14.01
C SER A 54 -1.71 -15.51 12.90
N SER A 55 -1.86 -16.01 11.67
CA SER A 55 -1.20 -15.46 10.48
C SER A 55 -1.81 -14.12 10.02
N LEU A 56 -2.95 -13.69 10.59
CA LEU A 56 -3.64 -12.44 10.20
C LEU A 56 -2.87 -11.17 10.58
N PRO A 57 -2.39 -10.96 11.83
CA PRO A 57 -1.54 -9.81 12.15
C PRO A 57 -0.30 -9.75 11.24
N ARG A 58 0.34 -10.91 11.00
CA ARG A 58 1.49 -11.01 10.09
C ARG A 58 1.14 -10.64 8.64
N LEU A 59 -0.06 -11.00 8.17
CA LEU A 59 -0.54 -10.58 6.84
C LEU A 59 -0.73 -9.06 6.77
N ILE A 60 -1.23 -8.42 7.84
CA ILE A 60 -1.37 -6.96 7.89
C ILE A 60 0.01 -6.31 7.74
N ASP A 61 1.00 -6.75 8.52
CA ASP A 61 2.36 -6.20 8.47
C ASP A 61 2.99 -6.40 7.08
N LEU A 62 2.79 -7.57 6.47
CA LEU A 62 3.27 -7.86 5.11
C LEU A 62 2.66 -6.91 4.07
N VAL A 63 1.35 -6.69 4.11
CA VAL A 63 0.66 -5.84 3.12
C VAL A 63 1.00 -4.35 3.33
N LEU A 64 1.26 -3.93 4.57
CA LEU A 64 1.74 -2.57 4.86
C LEU A 64 3.17 -2.35 4.36
N ALA A 65 4.03 -3.37 4.44
CA ALA A 65 5.37 -3.31 3.89
C ALA A 65 5.38 -3.39 2.35
N ARG A 66 4.45 -4.16 1.78
CA ARG A 66 4.34 -4.44 0.35
C ARG A 66 2.87 -4.26 -0.08
N PRO A 67 2.50 -3.09 -0.62
CA PRO A 67 1.10 -2.75 -0.91
C PRO A 67 0.48 -3.57 -2.06
N LEU A 68 1.27 -4.40 -2.73
CA LEU A 68 0.86 -5.32 -3.77
C LEU A 68 1.45 -6.70 -3.48
N VAL A 69 0.61 -7.64 -3.07
CA VAL A 69 1.03 -9.01 -2.75
C VAL A 69 0.19 -10.01 -3.53
N SER A 70 0.80 -11.12 -3.93
CA SER A 70 0.10 -12.25 -4.56
C SER A 70 -0.13 -13.36 -3.53
N THR A 71 -0.92 -14.38 -3.88
CA THR A 71 -1.19 -15.52 -2.99
C THR A 71 0.10 -16.27 -2.69
N THR A 72 0.94 -16.45 -3.70
CA THR A 72 2.21 -17.16 -3.56
C THR A 72 3.14 -16.38 -2.63
N THR A 73 3.26 -15.05 -2.83
CA THR A 73 4.04 -14.19 -1.93
C THR A 73 3.56 -14.30 -0.47
N ILE A 74 2.24 -14.29 -0.24
CA ILE A 74 1.68 -14.44 1.10
C ILE A 74 1.97 -15.83 1.69
N ALA A 75 1.79 -16.88 0.90
CA ALA A 75 2.04 -18.26 1.30
C ALA A 75 3.50 -18.45 1.74
N ASP A 76 4.43 -17.95 0.94
CA ASP A 76 5.87 -18.07 1.17
C ASP A 76 6.31 -17.29 2.41
N GLU A 77 5.92 -16.02 2.53
CA GLU A 77 6.31 -15.12 3.64
C GLU A 77 5.69 -15.54 4.98
N LEU A 78 4.47 -16.09 4.96
CA LEU A 78 3.79 -16.53 6.17
C LEU A 78 4.03 -18.01 6.51
N GLY A 79 4.64 -18.78 5.60
CA GLY A 79 4.85 -20.22 5.75
C GLY A 79 3.54 -21.01 5.79
N VAL A 80 2.54 -20.60 5.02
CA VAL A 80 1.21 -21.21 4.97
C VAL A 80 0.91 -21.78 3.59
N THR A 81 -0.08 -22.66 3.47
CA THR A 81 -0.48 -23.17 2.15
C THR A 81 -1.12 -22.05 1.31
N PRO A 82 -1.04 -22.11 -0.04
CA PRO A 82 -1.69 -21.12 -0.91
C PRO A 82 -3.21 -20.99 -0.67
N ARG A 83 -3.87 -22.09 -0.28
CA ARG A 83 -5.29 -22.05 0.07
C ARG A 83 -5.54 -21.32 1.39
N ALA A 84 -4.70 -21.54 2.40
CA ALA A 84 -4.77 -20.77 3.64
C ALA A 84 -4.50 -19.28 3.39
N ALA A 85 -3.53 -18.93 2.53
CA ALA A 85 -3.28 -17.55 2.13
C ALA A 85 -4.52 -16.89 1.50
N GLN A 86 -5.24 -17.59 0.60
CA GLN A 86 -6.49 -17.07 0.02
C GLN A 86 -7.58 -16.86 1.08
N THR A 87 -7.71 -17.78 2.05
CA THR A 87 -8.66 -17.63 3.15
C THR A 87 -8.33 -16.41 4.01
N LEU A 88 -7.05 -16.21 4.35
CA LEU A 88 -6.60 -15.04 5.14
C LEU A 88 -6.89 -13.72 4.42
N VAL A 89 -6.65 -13.68 3.10
CA VAL A 89 -6.94 -12.53 2.24
C VAL A 89 -8.43 -12.18 2.25
N ALA A 90 -9.29 -13.19 2.09
CA ALA A 90 -10.74 -13.02 2.11
C ALA A 90 -11.24 -12.57 3.49
N GLU A 91 -10.70 -13.16 4.55
CA GLU A 91 -11.04 -12.83 5.93
C GLU A 91 -10.63 -11.41 6.32
N LEU A 92 -9.46 -10.96 5.87
CA LEU A 92 -9.01 -9.59 6.08
C LEU A 92 -9.78 -8.58 5.21
N GLY A 93 -10.37 -9.06 4.10
CA GLY A 93 -11.15 -8.27 3.15
C GLY A 93 -10.28 -7.42 2.24
N LEU A 94 -9.12 -7.94 1.81
CA LEU A 94 -8.24 -7.22 0.89
C LEU A 94 -8.85 -7.13 -0.52
N ARG A 95 -8.60 -6.02 -1.19
CA ARG A 95 -9.15 -5.74 -2.52
C ARG A 95 -8.27 -6.36 -3.61
N GLU A 96 -8.90 -7.03 -4.57
CA GLU A 96 -8.21 -7.48 -5.78
C GLU A 96 -7.92 -6.28 -6.71
N LEU A 97 -6.65 -6.08 -7.07
CA LEU A 97 -6.21 -4.96 -7.91
C LEU A 97 -6.08 -5.32 -9.39
N THR A 98 -5.94 -6.62 -9.70
CA THR A 98 -5.61 -7.11 -11.04
C THR A 98 -6.81 -7.34 -11.95
N GLY A 99 -8.03 -7.52 -11.39
CA GLY A 99 -9.27 -7.71 -12.16
C GLY A 99 -9.28 -8.90 -13.13
N ARG A 100 -8.39 -9.87 -12.95
CA ARG A 100 -8.17 -11.01 -13.86
C ARG A 100 -8.21 -12.28 -13.01
N GLY A 101 -9.06 -13.23 -13.39
CA GLY A 101 -9.35 -14.42 -12.57
C GLY A 101 -8.12 -15.24 -12.12
N ARG A 102 -6.98 -15.14 -12.82
CA ARG A 102 -5.68 -15.79 -12.53
C ARG A 102 -4.56 -14.77 -12.29
N TYR A 103 -3.56 -15.14 -11.47
CA TYR A 103 -2.44 -14.27 -11.04
C TYR A 103 -2.91 -13.02 -10.29
N ARG A 104 -3.80 -13.23 -9.32
CA ARG A 104 -4.39 -12.15 -8.55
C ARG A 104 -3.36 -11.51 -7.63
N ALA A 105 -3.42 -10.18 -7.53
CA ALA A 105 -2.72 -9.43 -6.52
C ALA A 105 -3.70 -8.59 -5.71
N TRP A 106 -3.39 -8.47 -4.42
CA TRP A 106 -4.22 -7.81 -3.44
C TRP A 106 -3.50 -6.62 -2.83
N GLY A 107 -4.29 -5.59 -2.49
CA GLY A 107 -3.84 -4.40 -1.77
C GLY A 107 -4.96 -3.87 -0.87
N ILE A 108 -4.65 -2.80 -0.13
CA ILE A 108 -5.59 -2.17 0.81
C ILE A 108 -6.38 -1.02 0.15
N LEU A 109 -5.76 -0.30 -0.78
CA LEU A 109 -6.29 0.89 -1.45
C LEU A 109 -6.62 0.61 -2.91
#